data_AF-A0A939KTA1-F1
#
_entry.id   AF-A0A939KTA1-F1
#
_cell.length_a   1.000
_cell.length_b   1.000
_cell.length_c   1.000
_cell.angle_alpha   90.00
_cell.angle_beta   90.00
_cell.angle_gamma   90.00
#
_symmetry.space_group_name_H-M   'P 1'
#
loop_
_entity.id
_entity.type
_entity.pdbx_description
1 polymer ?
#
loop_
_entity_poly.entity_id
_entity_poly.type
_entity_poly.pdbx_seq_one_letter_code
_entity_poly.pdbx_strand_id
1 'polypeptide(L)'
;MGFHPGPLGPDGGIDGVLFREDGRLIHFQSKLSQSKLDVDRAKQLYADIMYHRAAISIMLAGIGYKETFSKRLFGHPHLEQVKIHLLTLVDVLAKTDAYHLAMQDLPQIGRLEEIDWKQFR
;
A
#
# COMPACT_ATOMS: atom_id res chain seq x y z
N MET A 1 1.74 -6.44 9.97
CA MET A 1 2.13 -5.02 9.81
C MET A 1 1.17 -4.05 10.52
N GLY A 2 0.34 -4.47 11.48
CA GLY A 2 -0.49 -3.54 12.26
C GLY A 2 -1.61 -2.82 11.50
N PHE A 3 -1.83 -3.11 10.20
CA PHE A 3 -2.97 -2.57 9.45
C PHE A 3 -4.29 -3.10 10.00
N HIS A 4 -5.29 -2.23 10.02
CA HIS A 4 -6.66 -2.67 10.17
C HIS A 4 -7.16 -3.23 8.84
N PRO A 5 -7.90 -4.35 8.85
CA PRO A 5 -8.53 -4.87 7.65
C PRO A 5 -9.43 -3.78 7.05
N GLY A 6 -9.39 -3.64 5.72
CA GLY A 6 -10.31 -2.75 5.01
C GLY A 6 -11.77 -3.15 5.22
N PRO A 7 -12.73 -2.25 4.94
CA PRO A 7 -14.16 -2.56 5.06
C PRO A 7 -14.54 -3.79 4.23
N LEU A 8 -15.38 -4.66 4.80
CA LEU A 8 -15.95 -5.82 4.12
C LEU A 8 -17.03 -5.35 3.14
N GLY A 9 -16.65 -5.15 1.88
CA GLY A 9 -17.52 -4.70 0.79
C GLY A 9 -16.85 -4.85 -0.57
N PRO A 10 -17.57 -4.62 -1.70
CA PRO A 10 -17.04 -4.71 -3.07
C PRO A 10 -16.06 -3.58 -3.42
N ASP A 11 -15.16 -3.22 -2.51
CA ASP A 11 -14.53 -1.91 -2.50
C ASP A 11 -13.06 -1.97 -2.94
N GLY A 12 -12.84 -1.57 -4.19
CA GLY A 12 -11.73 -0.67 -4.55
C GLY A 12 -10.30 -1.17 -4.40
N GLY A 13 -10.06 -2.43 -4.06
CA GLY A 13 -8.71 -3.00 -4.04
C GLY A 13 -7.88 -2.72 -2.78
N ILE A 14 -8.46 -2.22 -1.69
CA ILE A 14 -7.73 -2.05 -0.42
C ILE A 14 -7.79 -3.32 0.43
N ASP A 15 -6.62 -3.85 0.81
CA ASP A 15 -6.52 -4.95 1.77
C ASP A 15 -6.30 -4.46 3.21
N GLY A 16 -5.81 -3.24 3.40
CA GLY A 16 -5.65 -2.62 4.71
C GLY A 16 -5.47 -1.10 4.66
N VAL A 17 -5.87 -0.44 5.73
CA VAL A 17 -5.74 1.02 5.90
C VAL A 17 -5.11 1.36 7.23
N LEU A 18 -4.32 2.43 7.23
CA LEU A 18 -3.82 3.11 8.42
C LEU A 18 -3.90 4.62 8.22
N PHE A 19 -4.02 5.36 9.30
CA PHE A 19 -3.94 6.82 9.28
C PHE A 19 -2.68 7.25 10.02
N ARG A 20 -1.97 8.24 9.46
CA ARG A 20 -0.88 8.93 10.15
C ARG A 20 -1.44 9.86 11.23
N GLU A 21 -0.58 10.32 12.13
CA GLU A 21 -0.93 11.32 13.16
C GLU A 21 -1.49 12.63 12.57
N ASP A 22 -1.15 12.96 11.31
CA ASP A 22 -1.66 14.12 10.58
C ASP A 22 -2.99 13.86 9.82
N GLY A 23 -3.60 12.69 10.03
CA GLY A 23 -4.86 12.28 9.40
C GLY A 23 -4.73 11.83 7.95
N ARG A 24 -3.52 11.78 7.37
CA ARG A 24 -3.34 11.29 6.00
C ARG A 24 -3.37 9.76 5.92
N LEU A 25 -4.00 9.26 4.86
CA LEU A 25 -4.20 7.84 4.62
C LEU A 25 -2.91 7.13 4.16
N ILE A 26 -2.66 5.97 4.75
CA ILE A 26 -1.74 4.94 4.29
C ILE A 26 -2.58 3.79 3.74
N HIS A 27 -2.43 3.53 2.45
CA HIS A 27 -3.11 2.47 1.74
C HIS A 27 -2.22 1.23 1.65
N PHE A 28 -2.75 0.06 1.99
CA PHE A 28 -2.09 -1.23 1.80
C PHE A 28 -2.90 -2.14 0.87
N GLN A 29 -2.21 -2.69 -0.13
CA GLN A 29 -2.74 -3.68 -1.05
C GLN A 29 -1.77 -4.85 -1.16
N SER A 30 -2.31 -6.06 -1.31
CA SER A 30 -1.56 -7.29 -1.43
C SER A 30 -2.03 -8.11 -2.64
N LYS A 31 -1.07 -8.66 -3.36
CA LYS A 31 -1.34 -9.60 -4.44
C LYS A 31 -0.30 -10.71 -4.47
N LEU A 32 -0.61 -11.79 -3.76
CA LEU A 32 0.22 -12.98 -3.64
C LEU A 32 0.07 -13.92 -4.84
N SER A 33 0.27 -13.39 -6.05
CA SER A 33 0.27 -14.17 -7.30
C SER A 33 1.56 -14.99 -7.44
N GLN A 34 1.46 -16.14 -8.10
CA GLN A 34 2.61 -16.93 -8.58
C GLN A 34 3.27 -16.32 -9.83
N SER A 35 2.86 -15.13 -10.25
CA SER A 35 3.44 -14.39 -11.37
C SER A 35 3.79 -12.96 -10.95
N LYS A 36 4.80 -12.39 -11.62
CA LYS A 36 5.13 -10.97 -11.45
C LYS A 36 3.97 -10.09 -11.91
N LEU A 37 3.65 -9.06 -11.12
CA LEU A 37 2.60 -8.10 -11.44
C LEU A 37 2.97 -7.28 -12.68
N ASP A 38 1.97 -6.93 -13.47
CA ASP A 38 2.13 -6.34 -14.80
C ASP A 38 1.42 -4.99 -14.94
N VAL A 39 1.39 -4.49 -16.18
CA VAL A 39 0.89 -3.15 -16.52
C VAL A 39 -0.57 -2.93 -16.04
N ASP A 40 -1.41 -3.96 -16.08
CA ASP A 40 -2.81 -3.80 -15.68
C ASP A 40 -2.95 -3.67 -14.16
N ARG A 41 -2.10 -4.37 -13.41
CA ARG A 41 -2.00 -4.18 -11.96
C ARG A 41 -1.44 -2.81 -11.58
N ALA A 42 -0.50 -2.27 -12.36
CA ALA A 42 -0.01 -0.91 -12.15
C ALA A 42 -1.12 0.14 -12.35
N LYS A 43 -1.98 -0.04 -13.36
CA LYS A 43 -3.14 0.87 -13.60
C LYS A 43 -4.14 0.82 -12.45
N GLN A 44 -4.42 -0.37 -11.93
CA GLN A 44 -5.33 -0.55 -10.80
C GLN A 44 -4.77 0.13 -9.55
N LEU A 45 -3.52 -0.17 -9.18
CA LEU A 45 -2.87 0.47 -8.04
C LEU A 45 -2.86 2.00 -8.15
N TYR A 46 -2.57 2.55 -9.34
CA TYR A 46 -2.64 4.00 -9.57
C TYR A 46 -4.06 4.54 -9.35
N ALA A 47 -5.09 3.87 -9.89
CA ALA A 47 -6.47 4.29 -9.70
C ALA A 47 -6.86 4.27 -8.22
N ASP A 48 -6.45 3.23 -7.48
CA ASP A 48 -6.74 3.07 -6.05
C ASP A 48 -6.06 4.17 -5.24
N ILE A 49 -4.77 4.47 -5.51
CA ILE A 49 -4.02 5.57 -4.89
C ILE A 49 -4.75 6.90 -5.08
N MET A 50 -5.19 7.19 -6.30
CA MET A 50 -5.86 8.44 -6.64
C MET A 50 -7.26 8.55 -6.03
N TYR A 51 -8.02 7.45 -6.08
CA TYR A 51 -9.38 7.39 -5.55
C TYR A 51 -9.39 7.60 -4.03
N HIS A 52 -8.48 6.93 -3.32
CA HIS A 52 -8.37 7.02 -1.87
C HIS A 52 -7.53 8.21 -1.37
N ARG A 53 -6.90 8.96 -2.28
CA ARG A 53 -5.99 10.08 -1.96
C ARG A 53 -4.93 9.69 -0.94
N ALA A 54 -4.34 8.51 -1.12
CA ALA A 54 -3.34 7.98 -0.20
C ALA A 54 -2.07 8.82 -0.24
N ALA A 55 -1.54 9.19 0.93
CA ALA A 55 -0.25 9.87 1.02
C ALA A 55 0.91 8.86 0.94
N ILE A 56 0.67 7.65 1.42
CA ILE A 56 1.59 6.52 1.31
C ILE A 56 0.81 5.33 0.78
N SER A 57 1.37 4.61 -0.20
CA SER A 57 0.81 3.35 -0.68
C SER A 57 1.84 2.24 -0.59
N ILE A 58 1.47 1.14 0.02
CA ILE A 58 2.28 -0.07 0.13
C ILE A 58 1.61 -1.16 -0.68
N MET A 59 2.31 -1.68 -1.68
CA MET A 59 1.88 -2.84 -2.45
C MET A 59 2.76 -4.02 -2.09
N LEU A 60 2.17 -5.16 -1.74
CA LEU A 60 2.88 -6.42 -1.50
C LEU A 60 2.63 -7.41 -2.63
N ALA A 61 3.66 -7.81 -3.35
CA ALA A 61 3.58 -8.84 -4.38
C ALA A 61 4.11 -10.20 -3.89
N GLY A 62 3.53 -11.30 -4.40
CA GLY A 62 4.03 -12.65 -4.14
C GLY A 62 5.46 -12.85 -4.63
N ILE A 63 5.66 -12.73 -5.94
CA ILE A 63 6.98 -12.86 -6.59
C ILE A 63 7.67 -11.52 -6.83
N GLY A 64 6.90 -10.47 -7.13
CA GLY A 64 7.42 -9.14 -7.45
C GLY A 64 6.78 -8.53 -8.69
N TYR A 65 7.53 -7.64 -9.34
CA TYR A 65 6.99 -6.73 -10.35
C TYR A 65 7.75 -6.89 -11.66
N LYS A 66 7.03 -6.80 -12.79
CA LYS A 66 7.67 -6.64 -14.10
C LYS A 66 8.24 -5.24 -14.23
N GLU A 67 9.29 -5.06 -15.03
CA GLU A 67 9.81 -3.71 -15.30
C GLU A 67 8.73 -2.79 -15.93
N THR A 68 7.85 -3.37 -16.75
CA THR A 68 6.71 -2.67 -17.35
C THR A 68 5.66 -2.22 -16.32
N PHE A 69 5.54 -2.91 -15.19
CA PHE A 69 4.71 -2.46 -14.06
C PHE A 69 5.26 -1.14 -13.52
N SER A 70 6.56 -1.11 -13.16
CA SER A 70 7.17 0.07 -12.54
C SER A 70 7.20 1.25 -13.51
N LYS A 71 7.58 1.02 -14.79
CA LYS A 71 7.53 2.06 -15.83
C LYS A 71 6.14 2.64 -16.00
N ARG A 72 5.10 1.80 -15.95
CA ARG A 72 3.72 2.26 -16.05
C ARG A 72 3.31 3.07 -14.82
N LEU A 73 3.55 2.54 -13.62
CA LEU A 73 3.14 3.16 -12.37
C LEU A 73 3.78 4.54 -12.21
N PHE A 74 5.11 4.61 -12.26
CA PHE A 74 5.85 5.85 -12.06
C PHE A 74 5.88 6.78 -13.27
N GLY A 75 5.31 6.37 -14.41
CA GLY A 75 5.13 7.23 -15.58
C GLY A 75 3.96 8.22 -15.45
N HIS A 76 3.18 8.16 -14.37
CA HIS A 76 2.05 9.06 -14.13
C HIS A 76 2.47 10.31 -13.34
N PRO A 77 2.25 11.54 -13.85
CA PRO A 77 2.76 12.78 -13.24
C PRO A 77 2.10 13.15 -11.90
N HIS A 78 0.99 12.49 -11.53
CA HIS A 78 0.25 12.82 -10.31
C HIS A 78 0.72 12.05 -9.07
N LEU A 79 1.75 11.21 -9.20
CA LEU A 79 2.29 10.43 -8.08
C LEU A 79 3.42 11.14 -7.33
N GLU A 80 3.85 12.33 -7.75
CA GLU A 80 4.98 13.05 -7.14
C GLU A 80 4.79 13.34 -5.65
N GLN A 81 3.53 13.42 -5.19
CA GLN A 81 3.17 13.69 -3.81
C GLN A 81 2.86 12.42 -2.98
N VAL A 82 2.91 11.23 -3.60
CA VAL A 82 2.58 9.96 -2.96
C VAL A 82 3.85 9.13 -2.78
N LYS A 83 4.13 8.69 -1.56
CA LYS A 83 5.22 7.74 -1.31
C LYS A 83 4.75 6.33 -1.58
N ILE A 84 5.38 5.63 -2.54
CA ILE A 84 4.97 4.27 -2.92
C ILE A 84 6.07 3.29 -2.54
N HIS A 85 5.69 2.28 -1.76
CA HIS A 85 6.55 1.15 -1.39
C HIS A 85 6.08 -0.09 -2.13
N LEU A 86 6.96 -0.67 -2.93
CA LEU A 86 6.73 -1.93 -3.62
C LEU A 86 7.54 -3.02 -2.90
N LEU A 87 6.84 -3.97 -2.26
CA LEU A 87 7.44 -5.03 -1.46
C LEU A 87 7.14 -6.41 -2.07
N THR A 88 8.04 -7.35 -1.85
CA THR A 88 7.80 -8.77 -2.13
C THR A 88 7.64 -9.58 -0.85
N LEU A 89 7.17 -10.82 -0.94
CA LEU A 89 7.20 -11.74 0.19
C LEU A 89 8.61 -11.93 0.74
N VAL A 90 9.63 -11.96 -0.13
CA VAL A 90 11.03 -12.07 0.30
C VAL A 90 11.41 -10.86 1.15
N ASP A 91 11.02 -9.65 0.74
CA ASP A 91 11.33 -8.44 1.50
C ASP A 91 10.76 -8.49 2.92
N VAL A 92 9.51 -8.95 3.06
CA VAL A 92 8.83 -9.05 4.35
C VAL A 92 9.42 -10.17 5.22
N LEU A 93 9.70 -11.34 4.63
CA LEU A 93 10.19 -12.50 5.39
C LEU A 93 11.66 -12.35 5.80
N ALA A 94 12.49 -11.84 4.89
CA ALA A 94 13.91 -11.63 5.13
C ALA A 94 14.21 -10.28 5.78
N LYS A 95 13.20 -9.40 5.94
CA LYS A 95 13.35 -8.03 6.46
C LYS A 95 14.46 -7.28 5.74
N THR A 96 14.34 -7.19 4.42
CA THR A 96 15.31 -6.49 3.57
C THR A 96 15.25 -4.98 3.82
N ASP A 97 16.19 -4.24 3.22
CA ASP A 97 16.19 -2.78 3.29
C ASP A 97 14.87 -2.16 2.80
N ALA A 98 14.25 -2.75 1.77
CA ALA A 98 12.95 -2.31 1.27
C ALA A 98 11.86 -2.41 2.34
N TYR A 99 11.87 -3.49 3.13
CA TYR A 99 10.97 -3.63 4.27
C TYR A 99 11.25 -2.58 5.34
N HIS A 100 12.52 -2.37 5.71
CA HIS A 100 12.88 -1.39 6.73
C HIS A 100 12.51 0.04 6.31
N LEU A 101 12.71 0.40 5.05
CA LEU A 101 12.28 1.68 4.49
C LEU A 101 10.75 1.85 4.57
N ALA A 102 9.98 0.83 4.22
CA ALA A 102 8.53 0.89 4.32
C ALA A 102 8.05 1.05 5.78
N MET A 103 8.71 0.37 6.73
CA MET A 103 8.34 0.46 8.15
C MET A 103 8.68 1.81 8.79
N GLN A 104 9.67 2.55 8.28
CA GLN A 104 9.98 3.90 8.76
C GLN A 104 8.84 4.91 8.51
N ASP A 105 8.03 4.67 7.50
CA ASP A 105 6.90 5.54 7.15
C ASP A 105 5.57 5.11 7.78
N LEU A 106 5.53 3.94 8.41
CA LEU A 106 4.36 3.49 9.14
C LEU A 106 4.34 4.09 10.54
N PRO A 107 3.17 4.51 11.06
CA PRO A 107 3.04 4.91 12.45
C PRO A 107 3.47 3.74 13.35
N GLN A 108 4.25 4.03 14.40
CA GLN A 108 4.67 3.00 15.34
C GLN A 108 3.43 2.39 15.99
N ILE A 109 3.28 1.07 15.86
CA ILE A 109 2.14 0.24 16.28
C ILE A 109 1.79 0.36 17.79
N GLY A 110 2.60 1.08 18.58
CA GLY A 110 2.42 1.26 20.02
C GLY A 110 1.28 2.20 20.48
N ARG A 111 0.44 2.74 19.58
CA ARG A 111 -0.69 3.64 19.93
C ARG A 111 -2.04 3.27 19.28
N LEU A 112 -2.26 1.99 18.98
CA LEU A 112 -3.52 1.52 18.35
C LEU A 112 -4.77 1.57 19.26
N GLU A 113 -4.67 2.08 20.48
CA GLU A 113 -5.80 2.12 21.44
C GLU A 113 -6.74 3.32 21.25
N GLU A 114 -6.41 4.30 20.38
CA GLU A 114 -7.18 5.55 20.22
C GLU A 114 -7.75 5.79 18.82
N ILE A 115 -8.19 4.75 18.11
CA ILE A 115 -8.91 4.95 16.83
C ILE A 115 -10.41 4.96 17.10
N ASP A 116 -11.06 6.12 16.88
CA ASP A 116 -12.51 6.28 17.00
C ASP A 116 -13.21 5.63 15.78
N TRP A 117 -13.72 4.43 16.03
CA TRP A 117 -14.41 3.56 15.08
C TRP A 117 -15.72 4.13 14.50
N LYS A 118 -16.21 5.26 15.02
CA LYS A 118 -17.48 5.87 14.57
C LYS A 118 -17.39 6.56 13.21
N GLN A 119 -16.18 6.77 12.67
CA GLN A 119 -15.98 7.47 11.39
C GLN A 119 -16.12 6.59 10.15
N PHE A 120 -16.33 5.27 10.32
CA PHE A 120 -16.46 4.29 9.23
C PHE A 120 -17.90 3.78 9.03
N ARG A 121 -18.91 4.54 9.47
CA ARG A 121 -20.33 4.18 9.35
C ARG A 121 -21.02 4.95 8.23
#